data_AF-A0A2K6EA15-F1
#
_entry.id   AF-A0A2K6EA15-F1
#
_cell.length_a   1.000
_cell.length_b   1.000
_cell.length_c   1.000
_cell.angle_alpha   90.00
_cell.angle_beta   90.00
_cell.angle_gamma   90.00
#
_symmetry.space_group_name_H-M   'P 1'
#
loop_
_entity.id
_entity.type
_entity.pdbx_description
1 polymer ?
#
loop_
_entity_poly.entity_id
_entity_poly.type
_entity_poly.pdbx_seq_one_letter_code
_entity_poly.pdbx_strand_id
1 'polypeptide(L)'
;NEKTPTKLRLLEELEDTWLPYLTPKDDEFYQQWQLKYPKLILREASSVSEELHKEVQEAFLTLHKHGCLFRDLVRIQGKDLLTPVSRILIGNPGCTYKYLNTRLFTVPWPVKGSNIKYPEAEIAAACETFLKLNDYLQIETIQALEELAAKEKANEDAVPLCMSADFPRVGMGSSYDGQDEVDIKSRAAYNVTLLNFMDPQKMPYLKEEPYFGMGKMAVSWHHDENLVDRSAVAVYSYSCEGPEEESDDDSHFEGRDPDIWHVGFKISWDIETPGLAIPLHQGDCYFMLDDLNATHQHCVLAGSQPRFSSTHRVAECSTGTLDYILQRCQLALQNVRDDVDNGDVSLKSFEPAVLKQGEEIHNEVRIFFFFETESRSVTQAGVHKHACLLLEKLSLSRFYSVVVLTFELTPEPIFFFSFRDMASLCCPDWSVAAQSWLTANSTSWVQLGAQAGAATTI
;
A
#
# COMPACT_ATOMS: atom_id res chain seq x y z
N ASN A 1 -12.35 6.50 10.52
CA ASN A 1 -12.44 5.92 11.88
C ASN A 1 -13.76 5.18 12.16
N GLU A 2 -14.59 4.89 11.16
CA GLU A 2 -15.83 4.10 11.32
C GLU A 2 -15.62 2.56 11.33
N LYS A 3 -14.44 2.08 10.96
CA LYS A 3 -14.11 0.65 10.86
C LYS A 3 -13.85 -0.05 12.22
N THR A 4 -13.41 0.71 13.23
CA THR A 4 -13.06 0.19 14.56
C THR A 4 -14.28 -0.22 15.39
N PRO A 5 -15.37 0.57 15.43
CA PRO A 5 -16.62 0.17 16.10
C PRO A 5 -17.21 -1.13 15.54
N THR A 6 -17.18 -1.31 14.22
CA THR A 6 -17.72 -2.52 13.57
C THR A 6 -16.90 -3.75 13.92
N LYS A 7 -15.56 -3.66 13.91
CA LYS A 7 -14.70 -4.78 14.32
C LYS A 7 -14.91 -5.21 15.78
N LEU A 8 -15.05 -4.25 16.69
CA LEU A 8 -15.28 -4.55 18.11
C LEU A 8 -16.62 -5.25 18.32
N ARG A 9 -17.69 -4.78 17.65
CA ARG A 9 -19.00 -5.44 17.68
C ARG A 9 -18.93 -6.88 17.18
N LEU A 10 -18.23 -7.14 16.07
CA LEU A 10 -18.10 -8.50 15.54
C LEU A 10 -17.36 -9.43 16.52
N LEU A 11 -16.34 -8.93 17.23
CA LEU A 11 -15.65 -9.72 18.26
C LEU A 11 -16.53 -9.94 19.50
N GLU A 12 -17.35 -8.98 19.88
CA GLU A 12 -18.32 -9.13 20.98
C GLU A 12 -19.42 -10.16 20.63
N GLU A 13 -19.88 -10.19 19.38
CA GLU A 13 -20.89 -11.14 18.88
C GLU A 13 -20.37 -12.59 18.78
N LEU A 14 -19.06 -12.79 18.64
CA LEU A 14 -18.45 -14.12 18.56
C LEU A 14 -18.22 -14.80 19.93
N GLU A 15 -18.26 -14.05 21.02
CA GLU A 15 -17.94 -14.53 22.38
C GLU A 15 -16.66 -15.39 22.40
N ASP A 16 -16.72 -16.63 22.92
CA ASP A 16 -15.63 -17.61 22.95
C ASP A 16 -15.70 -18.64 21.79
N THR A 17 -16.46 -18.35 20.73
CA THR A 17 -16.68 -19.27 19.59
C THR A 17 -15.95 -18.84 18.32
N TRP A 18 -15.65 -19.82 17.46
CA TRP A 18 -14.97 -19.61 16.18
C TRP A 18 -15.95 -19.74 15.01
N LEU A 19 -15.82 -18.87 14.02
CA LEU A 19 -16.48 -19.02 12.74
C LEU A 19 -15.87 -20.17 11.94
N PRO A 20 -16.67 -20.87 11.12
CA PRO A 20 -16.13 -21.92 10.25
C PRO A 20 -15.20 -21.35 9.19
N TYR A 21 -14.18 -22.11 8.82
CA TYR A 21 -13.40 -21.86 7.61
C TYR A 21 -13.22 -23.16 6.83
N LEU A 22 -12.92 -23.03 5.55
CA LEU A 22 -12.74 -24.13 4.64
C LEU A 22 -11.34 -24.13 4.03
N THR A 23 -10.87 -25.33 3.74
CA THR A 23 -9.61 -25.68 3.08
C THR A 23 -9.92 -26.67 1.94
N PRO A 24 -8.96 -26.99 1.05
CA PRO A 24 -9.18 -28.01 0.03
C PRO A 24 -9.53 -29.42 0.55
N LYS A 25 -9.40 -29.68 1.86
CA LYS A 25 -9.83 -30.93 2.51
C LYS A 25 -11.35 -31.01 2.71
N ASP A 26 -12.05 -29.89 2.66
CA ASP A 26 -13.48 -29.78 2.93
C ASP A 26 -14.28 -29.87 1.63
N ASP A 27 -15.32 -30.72 1.60
CA ASP A 27 -16.11 -30.99 0.38
C ASP A 27 -16.76 -29.73 -0.21
N GLU A 28 -17.19 -28.78 0.65
CA GLU A 28 -17.84 -27.54 0.22
C GLU A 28 -16.85 -26.46 -0.27
N PHE A 29 -15.55 -26.65 -0.11
CA PHE A 29 -14.53 -25.61 -0.36
C PHE A 29 -14.61 -25.01 -1.76
N TYR A 30 -14.61 -25.85 -2.80
CA TYR A 30 -14.62 -25.39 -4.18
C TYR A 30 -15.94 -24.73 -4.57
N GLN A 31 -17.06 -25.22 -4.04
CA GLN A 31 -18.37 -24.59 -4.24
C GLN A 31 -18.41 -23.20 -3.59
N GLN A 32 -17.92 -23.09 -2.35
CA GLN A 32 -17.85 -21.84 -1.62
C GLN A 32 -16.94 -20.83 -2.33
N TRP A 33 -15.76 -21.27 -2.80
CA TRP A 33 -14.86 -20.43 -3.58
C TRP A 33 -15.57 -19.89 -4.82
N GLN A 34 -16.21 -20.76 -5.61
CA GLN A 34 -16.88 -20.34 -6.84
C GLN A 34 -18.04 -19.36 -6.60
N LEU A 35 -18.77 -19.49 -5.50
CA LEU A 35 -19.96 -18.68 -5.21
C LEU A 35 -19.64 -17.38 -4.47
N LYS A 36 -18.72 -17.41 -3.52
CA LYS A 36 -18.45 -16.30 -2.59
C LYS A 36 -17.11 -15.62 -2.80
N TYR A 37 -16.15 -16.31 -3.42
CA TYR A 37 -14.81 -15.78 -3.69
C TYR A 37 -14.41 -15.90 -5.19
N PRO A 38 -15.32 -15.67 -6.18
CA PRO A 38 -15.04 -15.96 -7.59
C PRO A 38 -13.94 -15.08 -8.22
N LYS A 39 -13.65 -13.93 -7.62
CA LYS A 39 -12.61 -12.97 -8.07
C LYS A 39 -11.24 -13.28 -7.47
N LEU A 40 -11.12 -14.35 -6.70
CA LEU A 40 -9.87 -14.91 -6.24
C LEU A 40 -9.45 -16.04 -7.18
N ILE A 41 -8.25 -15.95 -7.73
CA ILE A 41 -7.71 -16.96 -8.63
C ILE A 41 -6.42 -17.53 -8.04
N LEU A 42 -6.27 -18.86 -8.11
CA LEU A 42 -5.02 -19.55 -7.84
C LEU A 42 -4.46 -20.10 -9.17
N ARG A 43 -3.16 -19.94 -9.34
CA ARG A 43 -2.35 -20.53 -10.40
C ARG A 43 -1.22 -21.27 -9.69
N GLU A 44 -1.30 -22.59 -9.69
CA GLU A 44 -0.30 -23.43 -9.03
C GLU A 44 1.06 -23.27 -9.71
N ALA A 45 2.14 -23.61 -9.01
CA ALA A 45 3.51 -23.53 -9.51
C ALA A 45 3.69 -24.14 -10.92
N SER A 46 2.94 -25.21 -11.23
CA SER A 46 2.97 -25.88 -12.54
C SER A 46 2.61 -25.01 -13.74
N SER A 47 1.93 -23.86 -13.55
CA SER A 47 1.61 -22.92 -14.62
C SER A 47 2.74 -21.92 -14.93
N VAL A 48 3.76 -21.87 -14.08
CA VAL A 48 4.92 -20.97 -14.22
C VAL A 48 6.10 -21.78 -14.76
N SER A 49 6.93 -21.19 -15.62
CA SER A 49 8.08 -21.90 -16.15
C SER A 49 9.15 -22.14 -15.08
N GLU A 50 9.83 -23.27 -15.16
CA GLU A 50 10.92 -23.64 -14.24
C GLU A 50 12.05 -22.60 -14.27
N GLU A 51 12.34 -22.04 -15.44
CA GLU A 51 13.34 -20.97 -15.59
C GLU A 51 12.95 -19.73 -14.78
N LEU A 52 11.68 -19.31 -14.85
CA LEU A 52 11.21 -18.14 -14.11
C LEU A 52 11.20 -18.41 -12.60
N HIS A 53 10.79 -19.61 -12.18
CA HIS A 53 10.90 -20.04 -10.78
C HIS A 53 12.32 -19.91 -10.26
N LYS A 54 13.29 -20.50 -10.95
CA LYS A 54 14.69 -20.45 -10.55
C LYS A 54 15.21 -19.01 -10.46
N GLU A 55 14.99 -18.21 -11.50
CA GLU A 55 15.45 -16.81 -11.52
C GLU A 55 14.87 -16.02 -10.34
N VAL A 56 13.56 -16.11 -10.10
CA VAL A 56 12.86 -15.36 -9.04
C VAL A 56 13.29 -15.82 -7.65
N GLN A 57 13.42 -17.12 -7.42
CA GLN A 57 13.86 -17.68 -6.14
C GLN A 57 15.31 -17.28 -5.82
N GLU A 58 16.21 -17.34 -6.81
CA GLU A 58 17.59 -16.85 -6.66
C GLU A 58 17.62 -15.33 -6.38
N ALA A 59 16.75 -14.54 -7.01
CA ALA A 59 16.63 -13.11 -6.77
C ALA A 59 16.17 -12.80 -5.33
N PHE A 60 15.19 -13.52 -4.79
CA PHE A 60 14.80 -13.41 -3.39
C PHE A 60 15.96 -13.67 -2.44
N LEU A 61 16.67 -14.78 -2.64
CA LEU A 61 17.81 -15.19 -1.81
C LEU A 61 18.96 -14.18 -1.90
N THR A 62 19.19 -13.63 -3.09
CA THR A 62 20.19 -12.58 -3.33
C THR A 62 19.86 -11.31 -2.54
N LEU A 63 18.64 -10.80 -2.65
CA LEU A 63 18.20 -9.62 -1.89
C LEU A 63 18.28 -9.85 -0.37
N HIS A 64 17.94 -11.06 0.09
CA HIS A 64 18.04 -11.42 1.50
C HIS A 64 19.50 -11.49 1.97
N LYS A 65 20.39 -12.11 1.19
CA LYS A 65 21.84 -12.19 1.46
C LYS A 65 22.48 -10.80 1.57
N HIS A 66 22.03 -9.85 0.74
CA HIS A 66 22.48 -8.45 0.76
C HIS A 66 21.80 -7.58 1.82
N GLY A 67 20.91 -8.15 2.65
CA GLY A 67 20.24 -7.42 3.73
C GLY A 67 19.30 -6.33 3.23
N CYS A 68 18.70 -6.49 2.06
CA CYS A 68 17.86 -5.48 1.42
C CYS A 68 16.44 -5.36 2.00
N LEU A 69 16.00 -6.34 2.80
CA LEU A 69 14.66 -6.40 3.38
C LEU A 69 14.67 -5.93 4.84
N PHE A 70 13.74 -5.04 5.19
CA PHE A 70 13.68 -4.41 6.52
C PHE A 70 12.29 -4.51 7.11
N ARG A 71 12.21 -4.67 8.43
CA ARG A 71 10.93 -4.52 9.15
C ARG A 71 10.55 -3.05 9.15
N ASP A 72 9.30 -2.77 8.84
CA ASP A 72 8.81 -1.41 8.75
C ASP A 72 8.31 -0.96 10.13
N LEU A 73 8.73 0.22 10.57
CA LEU A 73 8.14 0.89 11.73
C LEU A 73 6.88 1.60 11.26
N VAL A 74 5.72 1.00 11.53
CA VAL A 74 4.40 1.48 11.08
C VAL A 74 3.60 2.03 12.25
N ARG A 75 2.64 2.92 11.97
CA ARG A 75 1.78 3.49 13.00
C ARG A 75 0.35 3.01 12.87
N ILE A 76 -0.10 2.20 13.82
CA ILE A 76 -1.46 1.64 13.87
C ILE A 76 -2.14 2.12 15.13
N GLN A 77 -3.30 2.77 15.00
CA GLN A 77 -4.08 3.31 16.12
C GLN A 77 -3.24 4.18 17.09
N GLY A 78 -2.34 4.99 16.53
CA GLY A 78 -1.47 5.90 17.28
C GLY A 78 -0.24 5.26 17.91
N LYS A 79 -0.07 3.93 17.86
CA LYS A 79 1.09 3.19 18.38
C LYS A 79 2.07 2.84 17.26
N ASP A 80 3.36 2.98 17.56
CA ASP A 80 4.44 2.59 16.65
C ASP A 80 4.74 1.10 16.85
N LEU A 81 4.72 0.34 15.77
CA LEU A 81 4.85 -1.11 15.76
C LEU A 81 5.81 -1.52 14.63
N LEU A 82 6.73 -2.44 14.93
CA LEU A 82 7.53 -3.09 13.90
C LEU A 82 6.74 -4.24 13.27
N THR A 83 6.64 -4.26 11.95
CA THR A 83 6.00 -5.36 11.22
C THR A 83 6.73 -6.68 11.52
N PRO A 84 6.03 -7.82 11.69
CA PRO A 84 6.69 -9.13 11.80
C PRO A 84 7.46 -9.49 10.52
N VAL A 85 6.93 -9.07 9.37
CA VAL A 85 7.49 -9.28 8.03
C VAL A 85 8.54 -8.23 7.70
N SER A 86 9.63 -8.65 7.07
CA SER A 86 10.65 -7.77 6.48
C SER A 86 10.34 -7.52 5.01
N ARG A 87 10.56 -6.29 4.52
CA ARG A 87 10.08 -5.84 3.22
C ARG A 87 11.08 -4.99 2.44
N ILE A 88 10.90 -4.99 1.13
CA ILE A 88 11.52 -4.06 0.18
C ILE A 88 10.49 -3.72 -0.90
N LEU A 89 10.40 -2.45 -1.30
CA LEU A 89 9.60 -2.04 -2.44
C LEU A 89 10.50 -1.99 -3.68
N ILE A 90 10.14 -2.72 -4.73
CA ILE A 90 10.77 -2.66 -6.05
C ILE A 90 9.74 -2.14 -7.04
N GLY A 91 10.12 -1.34 -8.02
CA GLY A 91 9.13 -0.86 -9.00
C GLY A 91 9.65 0.20 -9.95
N ASN A 92 8.71 0.92 -10.56
CA ASN A 92 9.02 2.00 -11.49
C ASN A 92 9.91 3.07 -10.82
N PRO A 93 10.91 3.62 -11.54
CA PRO A 93 11.75 4.70 -11.03
C PRO A 93 10.93 5.90 -10.57
N GLY A 94 11.19 6.36 -9.34
CA GLY A 94 10.52 7.53 -8.77
C GLY A 94 9.10 7.28 -8.26
N CYS A 95 8.56 6.06 -8.36
CA CYS A 95 7.29 5.70 -7.73
C CYS A 95 7.44 5.46 -6.23
N THR A 96 6.33 5.62 -5.51
CA THR A 96 6.23 5.29 -4.09
C THR A 96 4.94 4.52 -3.82
N TYR A 97 4.90 3.80 -2.71
CA TYR A 97 3.70 3.10 -2.24
C TYR A 97 3.48 3.39 -0.76
N LYS A 98 2.30 3.90 -0.39
CA LYS A 98 2.00 4.29 1.00
C LYS A 98 1.04 3.30 1.64
N TYR A 99 1.41 2.79 2.81
CA TYR A 99 0.55 1.91 3.60
C TYR A 99 0.79 2.14 5.09
N LEU A 100 -0.25 2.07 5.93
CA LEU A 100 -0.16 2.27 7.38
C LEU A 100 0.60 3.56 7.76
N ASN A 101 0.29 4.66 7.05
CA ASN A 101 0.97 5.96 7.16
C ASN A 101 2.48 5.95 6.88
N THR A 102 3.00 4.91 6.26
CA THR A 102 4.42 4.77 5.90
C THR A 102 4.55 4.76 4.39
N ARG A 103 5.33 5.70 3.84
CA ARG A 103 5.63 5.72 2.39
C ARG A 103 6.90 4.93 2.13
N LEU A 104 6.79 3.95 1.24
CA LEU A 104 7.88 3.16 0.70
C LEU A 104 8.36 3.77 -0.61
N PHE A 105 9.66 3.82 -0.81
CA PHE A 105 10.29 4.29 -2.04
C PHE A 105 10.81 3.11 -2.83
N THR A 106 10.62 3.12 -4.15
CA THR A 106 11.08 2.01 -4.98
C THR A 106 12.60 1.95 -5.02
N VAL A 107 13.14 0.75 -4.80
CA VAL A 107 14.37 0.35 -5.46
C VAL A 107 14.00 0.13 -6.93
N PRO A 108 14.49 0.96 -7.85
CA PRO A 108 13.96 0.99 -9.20
C PRO A 108 14.35 -0.27 -9.97
N TRP A 109 13.44 -0.83 -10.78
CA TRP A 109 13.75 -1.87 -11.77
C TRP A 109 14.06 -1.27 -13.16
N PRO A 110 14.73 -1.98 -14.08
CA PRO A 110 15.22 -1.40 -15.34
C PRO A 110 14.16 -1.28 -16.44
N VAL A 111 13.23 -0.32 -16.29
CA VAL A 111 12.29 0.02 -17.38
C VAL A 111 12.99 0.69 -18.57
N LYS A 112 12.48 0.46 -19.77
CA LYS A 112 13.03 1.02 -21.01
C LYS A 112 13.17 2.55 -20.92
N GLY A 113 14.36 3.06 -21.23
CA GLY A 113 14.66 4.50 -21.20
C GLY A 113 15.10 5.04 -19.84
N SER A 114 15.10 4.21 -18.78
CA SER A 114 15.69 4.58 -17.49
C SER A 114 17.20 4.36 -17.47
N ASN A 115 17.94 5.23 -16.78
CA ASN A 115 19.37 5.07 -16.51
C ASN A 115 19.56 4.93 -15.00
N ILE A 116 19.56 3.69 -14.52
CA ILE A 116 19.59 3.38 -13.09
C ILE A 116 21.01 3.03 -12.68
N LYS A 117 21.44 3.59 -11.54
CA LYS A 117 22.71 3.24 -10.90
C LYS A 117 22.43 2.42 -9.66
N TYR A 118 22.83 1.15 -9.71
CA TYR A 118 22.79 0.27 -8.55
C TYR A 118 24.14 0.27 -7.84
N PRO A 119 24.17 0.09 -6.51
CA PRO A 119 25.42 -0.07 -5.78
C PRO A 119 26.12 -1.38 -6.17
N GLU A 120 25.35 -2.42 -6.49
CA GLU A 120 25.85 -3.76 -6.78
C GLU A 120 25.11 -4.40 -7.97
N ALA A 121 25.83 -5.15 -8.79
CA ALA A 121 25.28 -5.79 -9.99
C ALA A 121 24.28 -6.91 -9.66
N GLU A 122 24.49 -7.63 -8.54
CA GLU A 122 23.57 -8.69 -8.09
C GLU A 122 22.19 -8.14 -7.72
N ILE A 123 22.15 -6.96 -7.08
CA ILE A 123 20.88 -6.28 -6.75
C ILE A 123 20.19 -5.80 -8.04
N ALA A 124 20.96 -5.28 -9.00
CA ALA A 124 20.42 -4.87 -10.30
C ALA A 124 19.75 -6.05 -11.03
N ALA A 125 20.43 -7.19 -11.07
CA ALA A 125 19.91 -8.43 -11.68
C ALA A 125 18.64 -8.91 -10.96
N ALA A 126 18.60 -8.87 -9.62
CA ALA A 126 17.39 -9.21 -8.87
C ALA A 126 16.22 -8.29 -9.23
N CYS A 127 16.42 -6.97 -9.30
CA CYS A 127 15.39 -6.03 -9.73
C CYS A 127 14.92 -6.27 -11.17
N GLU A 128 15.82 -6.63 -12.09
CA GLU A 128 15.48 -7.05 -13.44
C GLU A 128 14.61 -8.30 -13.45
N THR A 129 14.94 -9.31 -12.64
CA THR A 129 14.12 -10.52 -12.48
C THR A 129 12.70 -10.19 -11.99
N PHE A 130 12.55 -9.31 -11.00
CA PHE A 130 11.22 -8.91 -10.53
C PHE A 130 10.44 -8.10 -11.57
N LEU A 131 11.10 -7.41 -12.50
CA LEU A 131 10.43 -6.81 -13.66
C LEU A 131 9.95 -7.89 -14.65
N LYS A 132 10.75 -8.92 -14.94
CA LYS A 132 10.30 -10.06 -15.76
C LYS A 132 9.10 -10.78 -15.14
N LEU A 133 9.13 -11.00 -13.82
CA LEU A 133 8.00 -11.57 -13.09
C LEU A 133 6.77 -10.66 -13.18
N ASN A 134 6.97 -9.34 -13.10
CA ASN A 134 5.90 -8.36 -13.27
C ASN A 134 5.22 -8.48 -14.64
N ASP A 135 6.00 -8.61 -15.71
CA ASP A 135 5.50 -8.79 -17.07
C ASP A 135 4.67 -10.08 -17.20
N TYR A 136 5.19 -11.20 -16.67
CA TYR A 136 4.46 -12.48 -16.65
C TYR A 136 3.12 -12.38 -15.89
N LEU A 137 3.15 -11.86 -14.65
CA LEU A 137 1.95 -11.74 -13.83
C LEU A 137 0.94 -10.75 -14.42
N GLN A 138 1.40 -9.70 -15.10
CA GLN A 138 0.52 -8.79 -15.82
C GLN A 138 -0.24 -9.51 -16.94
N ILE A 139 0.43 -10.35 -17.73
CA ILE A 139 -0.21 -11.14 -18.79
C ILE A 139 -1.26 -12.08 -18.20
N GLU A 140 -0.90 -12.86 -17.17
CA GLU A 140 -1.84 -13.77 -16.49
C GLU A 140 -3.05 -13.03 -15.90
N THR A 141 -2.82 -11.83 -15.36
CA THR A 141 -3.89 -11.00 -14.80
C THR A 141 -4.85 -10.51 -15.88
N ILE A 142 -4.33 -10.04 -17.02
CA ILE A 142 -5.16 -9.57 -18.14
C ILE A 142 -6.04 -10.73 -18.62
N GLN A 143 -5.46 -11.91 -18.83
CA GLN A 143 -6.22 -13.09 -19.23
C GLN A 143 -7.31 -13.44 -18.20
N ALA A 144 -6.99 -13.46 -16.92
CA ALA A 144 -7.96 -13.78 -15.88
C ALA A 144 -9.10 -12.75 -15.78
N LEU A 145 -8.82 -11.46 -16.02
CA LEU A 145 -9.83 -10.41 -16.08
C LEU A 145 -10.74 -10.55 -17.32
N GLU A 146 -10.17 -10.93 -18.47
CA GLU A 146 -10.95 -11.22 -19.69
C GLU A 146 -11.86 -12.43 -19.50
N GLU A 147 -11.36 -13.50 -18.89
CA GLU A 147 -12.14 -14.70 -18.52
C GLU A 147 -13.28 -14.36 -17.53
N LEU A 148 -12.99 -13.52 -16.53
CA LEU A 148 -13.99 -13.05 -15.56
C LEU A 148 -15.09 -12.25 -16.27
N ALA A 149 -14.73 -11.29 -17.12
CA ALA A 149 -15.68 -10.49 -17.88
C ALA A 149 -16.55 -11.34 -18.82
N ALA A 150 -15.95 -12.36 -19.46
CA ALA A 150 -16.70 -13.30 -20.31
C ALA A 150 -17.72 -14.12 -19.51
N LYS A 151 -17.35 -14.56 -18.30
CA LYS A 151 -18.23 -15.30 -17.39
C LYS A 151 -19.39 -14.45 -16.87
N GLU A 152 -19.13 -13.17 -16.54
CA GLU A 152 -20.17 -12.23 -16.12
C GLU A 152 -21.18 -11.97 -17.24
N LYS A 153 -20.71 -11.76 -18.49
CA LYS A 153 -21.58 -11.62 -19.67
C LYS A 153 -22.49 -12.84 -19.89
N ALA A 154 -21.94 -14.05 -19.78
CA ALA A 154 -22.72 -15.28 -19.94
C ALA A 154 -23.81 -15.45 -18.88
N ASN A 155 -23.57 -14.97 -17.65
CA ASN A 155 -24.56 -15.02 -16.58
C ASN A 155 -25.68 -14.00 -16.77
N GLU A 156 -25.39 -12.81 -17.30
CA GLU A 156 -26.42 -11.81 -17.63
C GLU A 156 -27.36 -12.30 -18.74
N ASP A 157 -26.81 -12.90 -19.80
CA ASP A 157 -27.57 -13.44 -20.91
C ASP A 157 -28.43 -14.66 -20.53
N ALA A 158 -28.07 -15.37 -19.46
CA ALA A 158 -28.78 -16.56 -18.97
C ALA A 158 -30.03 -16.25 -18.12
N VAL A 159 -30.26 -15.00 -17.70
CA VAL A 159 -31.45 -14.60 -16.92
C VAL A 159 -32.64 -14.38 -17.88
N PRO A 160 -33.70 -15.22 -17.87
CA PRO A 160 -34.85 -15.00 -18.74
C PRO A 160 -35.59 -13.73 -18.31
N LEU A 161 -35.74 -12.78 -19.24
CA LEU A 161 -36.62 -11.61 -19.11
C LEU A 161 -38.08 -12.05 -18.92
N CYS A 162 -38.49 -12.34 -17.68
CA CYS A 162 -39.90 -12.43 -17.32
C CYS A 162 -40.30 -11.25 -16.42
N MET A 163 -41.09 -10.36 -17.02
CA MET A 163 -41.99 -9.35 -16.44
C MET A 163 -41.39 -8.07 -15.86
N SER A 164 -41.34 -7.01 -16.68
CA SER A 164 -42.31 -5.91 -16.60
C SER A 164 -42.10 -4.90 -17.73
N ALA A 165 -43.20 -4.56 -18.40
CA ALA A 165 -43.27 -3.57 -19.45
C ALA A 165 -43.14 -2.13 -18.89
N ASP A 166 -42.76 -1.22 -19.78
CA ASP A 166 -42.91 0.24 -19.71
C ASP A 166 -41.96 1.04 -18.80
N PHE A 167 -40.71 1.19 -19.25
CA PHE A 167 -39.97 2.46 -19.11
C PHE A 167 -39.18 2.75 -20.40
N PRO A 168 -39.21 3.99 -20.96
CA PRO A 168 -38.46 4.29 -22.16
C PRO A 168 -36.96 4.33 -21.83
N ARG A 169 -36.22 3.30 -22.25
CA ARG A 169 -34.75 3.33 -22.30
C ARG A 169 -34.33 4.36 -23.35
N VAL A 170 -33.85 5.51 -22.90
CA VAL A 170 -33.04 6.41 -23.72
C VAL A 170 -31.75 5.65 -24.05
N GLY A 171 -31.69 5.14 -25.28
CA GLY A 171 -30.57 4.37 -25.79
C GLY A 171 -29.33 5.24 -25.97
N MET A 172 -28.44 5.22 -24.97
CA MET A 172 -27.03 5.54 -25.20
C MET A 172 -26.43 4.30 -25.86
N GLY A 173 -26.15 4.43 -27.16
CA GLY A 173 -25.67 3.35 -28.02
C GLY A 173 -24.38 2.74 -27.47
N SER A 174 -24.38 1.40 -27.46
CA SER A 174 -23.23 0.55 -27.21
C SER A 174 -22.06 0.92 -28.11
N SER A 175 -21.02 1.49 -27.51
CA SER A 175 -19.64 1.54 -28.03
C SER A 175 -18.74 0.85 -27.02
N TYR A 176 -19.10 -0.38 -26.63
CA TYR A 176 -18.55 -1.07 -25.46
C TYR A 176 -17.22 -1.81 -25.68
N ASP A 177 -16.74 -1.98 -26.91
CA ASP A 177 -15.63 -2.93 -27.14
C ASP A 177 -14.23 -2.37 -26.84
N GLY A 178 -14.01 -1.06 -27.00
CA GLY A 178 -12.69 -0.43 -26.82
C GLY A 178 -12.41 0.17 -25.44
N GLN A 179 -13.46 0.51 -24.68
CA GLN A 179 -13.32 1.15 -23.36
C GLN A 179 -12.97 0.10 -22.28
N ASP A 180 -13.57 -1.08 -22.35
CA ASP A 180 -13.36 -2.19 -21.41
C ASP A 180 -11.95 -2.79 -21.52
N GLU A 181 -11.40 -2.87 -22.74
CA GLU A 181 -10.03 -3.38 -22.97
C GLU A 181 -8.96 -2.45 -22.35
N VAL A 182 -9.16 -1.14 -22.47
CA VAL A 182 -8.26 -0.13 -21.87
C VAL A 182 -8.32 -0.19 -20.35
N ASP A 183 -9.52 -0.38 -19.80
CA ASP A 183 -9.77 -0.50 -18.37
C ASP A 183 -9.07 -1.76 -17.79
N ILE A 184 -9.21 -2.94 -18.42
CA ILE A 184 -8.52 -4.17 -18.02
C ILE A 184 -7.00 -4.00 -17.99
N LYS A 185 -6.41 -3.44 -19.06
CA LYS A 185 -4.96 -3.22 -19.14
C LYS A 185 -4.48 -2.28 -18.05
N SER A 186 -5.26 -1.24 -17.71
CA SER A 186 -4.92 -0.31 -16.65
C SER A 186 -4.97 -0.95 -15.26
N ARG A 187 -5.95 -1.84 -15.01
CA ARG A 187 -6.11 -2.56 -13.73
C ARG A 187 -5.04 -3.62 -13.50
N ALA A 188 -4.37 -4.08 -14.55
CA ALA A 188 -3.24 -5.01 -14.49
C ALA A 188 -1.87 -4.33 -14.68
N ALA A 189 -1.82 -2.99 -14.83
CA ALA A 189 -0.58 -2.25 -15.09
C ALA A 189 0.28 -2.07 -13.83
N TYR A 190 0.77 -3.18 -13.30
CA TYR A 190 1.58 -3.21 -12.09
C TYR A 190 2.80 -2.30 -12.21
N ASN A 191 2.90 -1.34 -11.30
CA ASN A 191 3.96 -0.33 -11.28
C ASN A 191 4.95 -0.52 -10.13
N VAL A 192 4.62 -1.39 -9.16
CA VAL A 192 5.47 -1.78 -8.05
C VAL A 192 5.19 -3.23 -7.63
N THR A 193 6.16 -3.84 -6.96
CA THR A 193 5.97 -5.01 -6.12
C THR A 193 6.51 -4.77 -4.71
N LEU A 194 5.73 -5.14 -3.70
CA LEU A 194 6.15 -5.17 -2.32
C LEU A 194 6.57 -6.58 -1.97
N LEU A 195 7.88 -6.80 -1.82
CA LEU A 195 8.43 -8.08 -1.42
C LEU A 195 8.32 -8.24 0.09
N ASN A 196 8.07 -9.48 0.51
CA ASN A 196 7.92 -9.87 1.89
C ASN A 196 8.86 -11.04 2.19
N PHE A 197 9.43 -11.04 3.39
CA PHE A 197 10.14 -12.20 3.96
C PHE A 197 9.81 -12.33 5.43
N MET A 198 9.60 -13.57 5.87
CA MET A 198 9.53 -13.89 7.29
C MET A 198 10.06 -15.30 7.53
N ASP A 199 10.85 -15.43 8.58
CA ASP A 199 11.28 -16.70 9.15
C ASP A 199 10.49 -16.92 10.46
N PRO A 200 9.49 -17.82 10.48
CA PRO A 200 8.66 -18.07 11.66
C PRO A 200 9.47 -18.52 12.89
N GLN A 201 10.59 -19.20 12.68
CA GLN A 201 11.45 -19.68 13.77
C GLN A 201 12.23 -18.53 14.42
N LYS A 202 12.63 -17.53 13.61
CA LYS A 202 13.27 -16.30 14.12
C LYS A 202 12.27 -15.23 14.56
N MET A 203 11.00 -15.34 14.18
CA MET A 203 9.92 -14.41 14.52
C MET A 203 8.72 -15.14 15.17
N PRO A 204 8.87 -15.70 16.38
CA PRO A 204 7.84 -16.55 16.99
C PRO A 204 6.63 -15.78 17.54
N TYR A 205 6.74 -14.46 17.70
CA TYR A 205 5.70 -13.61 18.30
C TYR A 205 4.61 -13.22 17.28
N LEU A 206 3.92 -14.23 16.75
CA LEU A 206 2.78 -14.06 15.84
C LEU A 206 1.47 -14.05 16.63
N LYS A 207 0.50 -13.27 16.12
CA LYS A 207 -0.85 -13.24 16.69
C LYS A 207 -1.66 -14.41 16.14
N GLU A 208 -2.50 -15.00 16.96
CA GLU A 208 -3.53 -15.92 16.49
C GLU A 208 -4.59 -15.15 15.67
N GLU A 209 -5.07 -15.81 14.61
CA GLU A 209 -6.20 -15.34 13.84
C GLU A 209 -7.44 -15.29 14.75
N PRO A 210 -8.19 -14.17 14.79
CA PRO A 210 -9.15 -13.91 15.87
C PRO A 210 -10.59 -14.35 15.61
N TYR A 211 -10.97 -14.83 14.41
CA TYR A 211 -12.38 -15.08 14.07
C TYR A 211 -12.69 -16.53 13.73
N PHE A 212 -11.79 -17.21 13.02
CA PHE A 212 -12.03 -18.52 12.42
C PHE A 212 -11.19 -19.65 13.03
N GLY A 213 -10.15 -19.30 13.81
CA GLY A 213 -9.23 -20.29 14.37
C GLY A 213 -8.24 -20.79 13.34
N MET A 214 -7.91 -19.94 12.35
CA MET A 214 -6.94 -20.28 11.28
C MET A 214 -5.48 -20.32 11.77
N GLY A 215 -5.23 -20.04 13.05
CA GLY A 215 -3.89 -20.10 13.66
C GLY A 215 -3.06 -18.82 13.45
N LYS A 216 -1.74 -18.95 13.52
CA LYS A 216 -0.80 -17.82 13.53
C LYS A 216 -0.80 -17.00 12.25
N MET A 217 -0.90 -15.68 12.37
CA MET A 217 -0.83 -14.73 11.25
C MET A 217 0.54 -14.05 11.15
N ALA A 218 1.19 -14.17 9.99
CA ALA A 218 2.32 -13.33 9.60
C ALA A 218 1.87 -11.89 9.29
N VAL A 219 0.69 -11.75 8.67
CA VAL A 219 0.03 -10.47 8.38
C VAL A 219 -1.43 -10.61 8.76
N SER A 220 -1.92 -9.72 9.63
CA SER A 220 -3.32 -9.74 10.09
C SER A 220 -4.32 -9.35 9.00
N TRP A 221 -5.61 -9.61 9.23
CA TRP A 221 -6.70 -9.17 8.36
C TRP A 221 -6.60 -7.70 7.96
N HIS A 222 -6.55 -7.44 6.66
CA HIS A 222 -6.45 -6.09 6.10
C HIS A 222 -7.06 -6.03 4.70
N HIS A 223 -7.20 -4.80 4.23
CA HIS A 223 -7.29 -4.48 2.80
C HIS A 223 -5.96 -3.85 2.42
N ASP A 224 -5.52 -4.09 1.20
CA ASP A 224 -4.41 -3.34 0.64
C ASP A 224 -4.80 -1.88 0.45
N GLU A 225 -3.92 -0.98 0.90
CA GLU A 225 -4.10 0.47 0.83
C GLU A 225 -3.44 1.03 -0.45
N ASN A 226 -3.79 2.27 -0.82
CA ASN A 226 -3.16 3.03 -1.90
C ASN A 226 -3.05 2.28 -3.24
N LEU A 227 -4.11 1.56 -3.60
CA LEU A 227 -4.28 0.92 -4.90
C LEU A 227 -5.19 1.76 -5.79
N VAL A 228 -4.96 1.70 -7.10
CA VAL A 228 -5.94 2.19 -8.08
C VAL A 228 -7.25 1.43 -7.92
N ASP A 229 -8.38 2.13 -8.08
CA ASP A 229 -9.70 1.53 -7.91
C ASP A 229 -9.90 0.32 -8.81
N ARG A 230 -10.42 -0.77 -8.23
CA ARG A 230 -10.61 -2.09 -8.88
C ARG A 230 -9.37 -2.67 -9.56
N SER A 231 -8.18 -2.15 -9.27
CA SER A 231 -6.94 -2.73 -9.78
C SER A 231 -6.68 -4.08 -9.14
N ALA A 232 -6.09 -4.99 -9.93
CA ALA A 232 -5.74 -6.30 -9.45
C ALA A 232 -4.51 -6.26 -8.54
N VAL A 233 -4.29 -7.35 -7.81
CA VAL A 233 -3.05 -7.66 -7.12
C VAL A 233 -2.66 -9.09 -7.45
N ALA A 234 -1.42 -9.29 -7.89
CA ALA A 234 -0.86 -10.61 -8.17
C ALA A 234 0.26 -10.94 -7.18
N VAL A 235 0.29 -12.17 -6.68
CA VAL A 235 1.25 -12.58 -5.66
C VAL A 235 1.94 -13.86 -6.06
N TYR A 236 3.26 -13.80 -6.20
CA TYR A 236 4.12 -14.99 -6.27
C TYR A 236 4.54 -15.40 -4.86
N SER A 237 4.30 -16.65 -4.48
CA SER A 237 4.62 -17.21 -3.16
C SER A 237 5.80 -18.16 -3.24
N TYR A 238 6.80 -17.96 -2.38
CA TYR A 238 7.94 -18.87 -2.26
C TYR A 238 8.14 -19.29 -0.81
N SER A 239 7.53 -20.42 -0.44
CA SER A 239 7.85 -21.12 0.80
C SER A 239 9.18 -21.85 0.62
N CYS A 240 10.17 -21.58 1.49
CA CYS A 240 11.43 -22.31 1.46
C CYS A 240 11.19 -23.72 1.99
N GLU A 241 11.66 -24.74 1.29
CA GLU A 241 11.63 -26.10 1.81
C GLU A 241 12.57 -26.21 3.01
N GLY A 242 12.09 -26.85 4.09
CA GLY A 242 12.96 -27.34 5.15
C GLY A 242 13.69 -28.60 4.68
N PRO A 243 14.68 -29.13 5.43
CA PRO A 243 15.18 -30.47 5.18
C PRO A 243 13.98 -31.45 5.15
N GLU A 244 13.93 -32.31 4.13
CA GLU A 244 12.96 -33.40 4.02
C GLU A 244 13.05 -34.29 5.27
N GLU A 245 12.25 -33.97 6.28
CA GLU A 245 11.80 -34.99 7.21
C GLU A 245 10.61 -35.63 6.51
N GLU A 246 10.77 -36.88 6.08
CA GLU A 246 9.68 -37.74 5.63
C GLU A 246 8.61 -37.74 6.74
N SER A 247 7.63 -36.86 6.64
CA SER A 247 6.46 -36.90 7.50
C SER A 247 5.55 -38.00 6.95
N ASP A 248 5.86 -39.22 7.35
CA ASP A 248 5.11 -40.46 7.07
C ASP A 248 3.77 -40.52 7.85
N ASP A 249 3.18 -39.35 8.16
CA ASP A 249 1.95 -39.26 8.92
C ASP A 249 0.94 -38.46 8.08
N ASP A 250 -0.05 -39.16 7.54
CA ASP A 250 -1.36 -38.61 7.16
C ASP A 250 -2.01 -38.08 8.45
N SER A 251 -1.42 -37.05 9.05
CA SER A 251 -1.93 -36.43 10.26
C SER A 251 -3.26 -35.79 9.91
N HIS A 252 -4.33 -36.45 10.35
CA HIS A 252 -5.71 -35.98 10.33
C HIS A 252 -5.86 -34.72 11.20
N PHE A 253 -5.21 -33.62 10.83
CA PHE A 253 -5.46 -32.32 11.44
C PHE A 253 -6.84 -31.83 11.00
N GLU A 254 -7.69 -31.48 11.97
CA GLU A 254 -8.92 -30.73 11.70
C GLU A 254 -8.53 -29.33 11.20
N GLY A 255 -8.94 -29.01 9.97
CA GLY A 255 -8.68 -27.72 9.32
C GLY A 255 -7.33 -27.62 8.61
N ARG A 256 -6.77 -26.40 8.57
CA ARG A 256 -5.59 -26.07 7.76
C ARG A 256 -4.31 -26.63 8.37
N ASP A 257 -3.38 -27.00 7.51
CA ASP A 257 -2.07 -27.50 7.93
C ASP A 257 -1.24 -26.37 8.60
N PRO A 258 -0.82 -26.51 9.87
CA PRO A 258 -0.08 -25.49 10.59
C PRO A 258 1.33 -25.24 10.04
N ASP A 259 1.93 -26.22 9.35
CA ASP A 259 3.28 -26.16 8.80
C ASP A 259 3.32 -25.52 7.41
N ILE A 260 2.20 -25.56 6.69
CA ILE A 260 2.06 -24.95 5.37
C ILE A 260 1.63 -23.48 5.48
N TRP A 261 2.22 -22.64 4.63
CA TRP A 261 1.80 -21.25 4.49
C TRP A 261 0.46 -21.14 3.76
N HIS A 262 -0.42 -20.26 4.21
CA HIS A 262 -1.70 -20.04 3.55
C HIS A 262 -1.97 -18.54 3.35
N VAL A 263 -2.83 -18.23 2.39
CA VAL A 263 -3.54 -16.95 2.34
C VAL A 263 -4.98 -17.17 2.81
N GLY A 264 -5.41 -16.37 3.79
CA GLY A 264 -6.76 -16.41 4.32
C GLY A 264 -7.62 -15.32 3.68
N PHE A 265 -8.88 -15.63 3.35
CA PHE A 265 -9.87 -14.67 2.84
C PHE A 265 -11.16 -14.71 3.65
N LYS A 266 -11.76 -13.54 3.86
CA LYS A 266 -13.11 -13.37 4.43
C LYS A 266 -13.85 -12.23 3.75
N ILE A 267 -15.18 -12.31 3.67
CA ILE A 267 -16.00 -11.16 3.30
C ILE A 267 -15.88 -10.10 4.41
N SER A 268 -15.75 -8.84 4.02
CA SER A 268 -15.62 -7.73 4.97
C SER A 268 -16.89 -7.58 5.79
N TRP A 269 -16.73 -7.47 7.11
CA TRP A 269 -17.85 -7.30 8.05
C TRP A 269 -18.84 -8.45 8.14
N ASP A 270 -18.60 -9.54 7.41
CA ASP A 270 -19.39 -10.76 7.46
C ASP A 270 -18.86 -11.69 8.56
N ILE A 271 -19.80 -12.31 9.28
CA ILE A 271 -19.61 -13.30 10.34
C ILE A 271 -20.40 -14.59 10.09
N GLU A 272 -21.10 -14.71 8.97
CA GLU A 272 -21.87 -15.92 8.64
C GLU A 272 -21.12 -16.77 7.62
N THR A 273 -20.53 -16.13 6.61
CA THR A 273 -19.87 -16.83 5.51
C THR A 273 -18.55 -17.45 5.98
N PRO A 274 -18.34 -18.77 5.80
CA PRO A 274 -17.06 -19.39 6.11
C PRO A 274 -15.88 -18.71 5.39
N GLY A 275 -14.80 -18.49 6.13
CA GLY A 275 -13.54 -18.01 5.55
C GLY A 275 -12.87 -19.09 4.69
N LEU A 276 -11.95 -18.70 3.82
CA LEU A 276 -11.11 -19.66 3.09
C LEU A 276 -9.67 -19.55 3.58
N ALA A 277 -9.02 -20.70 3.79
CA ALA A 277 -7.57 -20.79 3.97
C ALA A 277 -6.97 -21.61 2.81
N ILE A 278 -6.29 -20.92 1.90
CA ILE A 278 -5.75 -21.51 0.67
C ILE A 278 -4.28 -21.84 0.87
N PRO A 279 -3.85 -23.11 0.75
CA PRO A 279 -2.44 -23.48 0.90
C PRO A 279 -1.60 -22.86 -0.21
N LEU A 280 -0.38 -22.46 0.14
CA LEU A 280 0.59 -21.84 -0.76
C LEU A 280 1.92 -22.60 -0.67
N HIS A 281 2.16 -23.43 -1.67
CA HIS A 281 3.40 -24.17 -1.85
C HIS A 281 4.45 -23.28 -2.56
N GLN A 282 5.64 -23.85 -2.77
CA GLN A 282 6.72 -23.18 -3.48
C GLN A 282 6.31 -22.89 -4.93
N GLY A 283 6.27 -21.62 -5.29
CA GLY A 283 6.02 -21.17 -6.65
C GLY A 283 4.56 -20.83 -6.96
N ASP A 284 3.63 -21.15 -6.07
CA ASP A 284 2.21 -20.85 -6.26
C ASP A 284 1.96 -19.34 -6.40
N CYS A 285 1.06 -19.00 -7.31
CA CYS A 285 0.62 -17.64 -7.57
C CYS A 285 -0.88 -17.49 -7.25
N TYR A 286 -1.26 -16.38 -6.62
CA TYR A 286 -2.67 -16.04 -6.47
C TYR A 286 -2.95 -14.59 -6.88
N PHE A 287 -4.19 -14.35 -7.31
CA PHE A 287 -4.62 -13.08 -7.86
C PHE A 287 -5.91 -12.62 -7.17
N MET A 288 -5.90 -11.37 -6.73
CA MET A 288 -7.08 -10.67 -6.26
C MET A 288 -7.55 -9.76 -7.38
N LEU A 289 -8.67 -10.11 -8.01
CA LEU A 289 -9.16 -9.40 -9.19
C LEU A 289 -10.22 -8.36 -8.80
N ASP A 290 -10.27 -7.27 -9.57
CA ASP A 290 -11.35 -6.28 -9.53
C ASP A 290 -11.57 -5.73 -8.09
N ASP A 291 -12.81 -5.69 -7.61
CA ASP A 291 -13.19 -5.21 -6.29
C ASP A 291 -12.93 -6.20 -5.14
N LEU A 292 -12.24 -7.35 -5.37
CA LEU A 292 -12.03 -8.35 -4.32
C LEU A 292 -11.33 -7.72 -3.11
N ASN A 293 -10.30 -6.90 -3.31
CA ASN A 293 -9.60 -6.22 -2.22
C ASN A 293 -10.48 -5.20 -1.48
N ALA A 294 -11.55 -4.67 -2.10
CA ALA A 294 -12.47 -3.74 -1.44
C ALA A 294 -13.58 -4.48 -0.67
N THR A 295 -14.08 -5.58 -1.24
CA THR A 295 -15.21 -6.37 -0.70
C THR A 295 -14.76 -7.40 0.34
N HIS A 296 -13.53 -7.89 0.24
CA HIS A 296 -12.96 -8.91 1.11
C HIS A 296 -11.75 -8.38 1.86
N GLN A 297 -11.48 -8.99 3.01
CA GLN A 297 -10.23 -8.85 3.71
C GLN A 297 -9.40 -10.10 3.49
N HIS A 298 -8.08 -9.95 3.50
CA HIS A 298 -7.17 -11.07 3.46
C HIS A 298 -6.14 -11.00 4.60
N CYS A 299 -5.61 -12.16 4.95
CA CYS A 299 -4.51 -12.31 5.91
C CYS A 299 -3.49 -13.31 5.38
N VAL A 300 -2.30 -13.32 5.99
CA VAL A 300 -1.26 -14.31 5.67
C VAL A 300 -1.08 -15.19 6.90
N LEU A 301 -1.39 -16.47 6.76
CA LEU A 301 -1.24 -17.48 7.79
C LEU A 301 0.14 -18.10 7.67
N ALA A 302 0.87 -18.09 8.78
CA ALA A 302 2.24 -18.58 8.83
C ALA A 302 2.27 -20.12 8.84
N GLY A 303 3.15 -20.68 8.00
CA GLY A 303 3.65 -22.04 8.14
C GLY A 303 4.84 -22.10 9.11
N SER A 304 5.59 -23.19 9.09
CA SER A 304 6.77 -23.38 9.95
C SER A 304 8.09 -22.97 9.29
N GLN A 305 8.17 -23.05 7.96
CA GLN A 305 9.38 -22.70 7.21
C GLN A 305 9.45 -21.21 6.85
N PRO A 306 10.65 -20.67 6.58
CA PRO A 306 10.79 -19.33 6.02
C PRO A 306 10.03 -19.18 4.69
N ARG A 307 9.50 -17.99 4.42
CA ARG A 307 8.80 -17.71 3.17
C ARG A 307 9.12 -16.31 2.66
N PHE A 308 9.26 -16.23 1.34
CA PHE A 308 9.20 -15.00 0.56
C PHE A 308 7.87 -14.87 -0.18
N SER A 309 7.48 -13.63 -0.50
CA SER A 309 6.49 -13.36 -1.54
C SER A 309 6.76 -12.06 -2.27
N SER A 310 6.31 -11.97 -3.52
CA SER A 310 6.33 -10.75 -4.34
C SER A 310 4.88 -10.34 -4.61
N THR A 311 4.43 -9.20 -4.05
CA THR A 311 3.05 -8.71 -4.19
C THR A 311 2.99 -7.54 -5.16
N HIS A 312 2.64 -7.82 -6.42
CA HIS A 312 2.58 -6.87 -7.53
C HIS A 312 1.29 -6.06 -7.49
N ARG A 313 1.41 -4.75 -7.65
CA ARG A 313 0.36 -3.76 -7.34
C ARG A 313 0.31 -2.67 -8.39
N VAL A 314 -0.89 -2.16 -8.63
CA VAL A 314 -1.07 -0.86 -9.29
C VAL A 314 -1.22 0.19 -8.19
N ALA A 315 -0.10 0.69 -7.70
CA ALA A 315 -0.09 1.75 -6.70
C ALA A 315 -0.78 3.00 -7.26
N GLU A 316 -1.70 3.58 -6.50
CA GLU A 316 -2.16 4.94 -6.76
C GLU A 316 -0.96 5.86 -6.46
N CYS A 317 -0.39 6.42 -7.52
CA CYS A 317 0.74 7.33 -7.43
C CYS A 317 0.49 8.68 -8.10
N SER A 318 -0.76 9.14 -8.24
CA SER A 318 -1.08 10.45 -8.84
C SER A 318 -0.42 11.62 -8.08
N THR A 319 -0.23 11.45 -6.77
CA THR A 319 0.51 12.36 -5.87
C THR A 319 1.73 11.67 -5.24
N GLY A 320 2.14 10.54 -5.82
CA GLY A 320 3.08 9.59 -5.21
C GLY A 320 4.38 9.40 -5.98
N THR A 321 4.72 10.29 -6.92
CA THR A 321 5.94 10.17 -7.73
C THR A 321 6.92 11.31 -7.50
N LEU A 322 8.20 11.05 -7.80
CA LEU A 322 9.25 12.06 -7.80
C LEU A 322 8.93 13.20 -8.78
N ASP A 323 8.47 12.89 -9.98
CA ASP A 323 8.13 13.91 -10.99
C ASP A 323 6.99 14.81 -10.52
N TYR A 324 5.96 14.23 -9.90
CA TYR A 324 4.86 14.99 -9.31
C TYR A 324 5.38 15.99 -8.27
N ILE A 325 6.12 15.50 -7.27
CA ILE A 325 6.55 16.37 -6.17
C ILE A 325 7.58 17.42 -6.64
N LEU A 326 8.41 17.12 -7.63
CA LEU A 326 9.28 18.10 -8.28
C LEU A 326 8.48 19.18 -9.01
N GLN A 327 7.42 18.80 -9.73
CA GLN A 327 6.52 19.75 -10.38
C GLN A 327 5.80 20.64 -9.36
N ARG A 328 5.41 20.08 -8.22
CA ARG A 328 4.83 20.85 -7.10
C ARG A 328 5.85 21.86 -6.55
N CYS A 329 7.09 21.45 -6.30
CA CYS A 329 8.16 22.37 -5.88
C CYS A 329 8.38 23.49 -6.90
N GLN A 330 8.44 23.16 -8.19
CA GLN A 330 8.58 24.16 -9.25
C GLN A 330 7.42 25.15 -9.26
N LEU A 331 6.19 24.69 -9.06
CA LEU A 331 5.02 25.56 -8.96
C LEU A 331 5.14 26.54 -7.79
N ALA A 332 5.55 26.08 -6.59
CA ALA A 332 5.74 26.97 -5.45
C ALA A 332 6.88 27.99 -5.70
N LEU A 333 7.98 27.54 -6.32
CA LEU A 333 9.12 28.38 -6.66
C LEU A 333 8.81 29.46 -7.71
N GLN A 334 7.73 29.33 -8.49
CA GLN A 334 7.31 30.38 -9.42
C GLN A 334 7.04 31.70 -8.69
N ASN A 335 6.63 31.67 -7.41
CA ASN A 335 6.42 32.88 -6.62
C ASN A 335 7.72 33.48 -6.03
N VAL A 336 8.86 32.81 -6.17
CA VAL A 336 10.16 33.33 -5.73
C VAL A 336 10.80 34.13 -6.86
N ARG A 337 11.44 35.27 -6.55
CA ARG A 337 12.23 36.04 -7.53
C ARG A 337 13.55 35.33 -7.83
N ASP A 338 13.86 35.21 -9.12
CA ASP A 338 15.03 34.48 -9.63
C ASP A 338 16.31 35.34 -9.65
N ASP A 339 16.30 36.49 -8.96
CA ASP A 339 17.46 37.38 -8.92
C ASP A 339 18.62 36.71 -8.14
N VAL A 340 19.83 37.15 -8.50
CA VAL A 340 21.16 36.59 -8.19
C VAL A 340 21.25 35.93 -6.80
N ASP A 341 21.95 34.78 -6.74
CA ASP A 341 22.20 33.87 -5.60
C ASP A 341 22.92 34.51 -4.40
N ASN A 342 22.33 35.57 -3.84
CA ASN A 342 22.83 36.32 -2.71
C ASN A 342 22.24 35.83 -1.37
N GLY A 343 21.43 34.76 -1.38
CA GLY A 343 20.80 34.19 -0.18
C GLY A 343 19.52 34.90 0.28
N ASP A 344 19.26 36.13 -0.20
CA ASP A 344 18.02 36.85 0.08
C ASP A 344 16.87 36.33 -0.78
N VAL A 345 15.81 35.84 -0.13
CA VAL A 345 14.62 35.36 -0.84
C VAL A 345 13.52 36.40 -0.81
N SER A 346 13.01 36.75 -1.99
CA SER A 346 11.91 37.70 -2.15
C SER A 346 10.79 37.12 -3.00
N LEU A 347 9.55 37.47 -2.68
CA LEU A 347 8.37 36.95 -3.35
C LEU A 347 7.89 37.88 -4.48
N LYS A 348 7.29 37.30 -5.51
CA LYS A 348 6.64 38.01 -6.62
C LYS A 348 5.23 38.48 -6.22
N SER A 349 4.49 37.68 -5.45
CA SER A 349 3.13 37.94 -4.99
C SER A 349 2.93 37.58 -3.51
N PHE A 350 2.11 38.38 -2.82
CA PHE A 350 1.62 38.14 -1.46
C PHE A 350 0.11 37.88 -1.44
N GLU A 351 -0.49 37.54 -2.59
CA GLU A 351 -1.90 37.18 -2.63
C GLU A 351 -2.16 35.94 -1.74
N PRO A 352 -3.20 35.94 -0.89
CA PRO A 352 -3.43 34.86 0.08
C PRO A 352 -3.49 33.46 -0.54
N ALA A 353 -4.06 33.33 -1.74
CA ALA A 353 -4.15 32.04 -2.45
C ALA A 353 -2.76 31.51 -2.87
N VAL A 354 -1.87 32.41 -3.30
CA VAL A 354 -0.51 32.05 -3.73
C VAL A 354 0.35 31.66 -2.54
N LEU A 355 0.26 32.40 -1.43
CA LEU A 355 0.96 32.06 -0.19
C LEU A 355 0.47 30.74 0.38
N LYS A 356 -0.85 30.53 0.43
CA LYS A 356 -1.44 29.27 0.89
C LYS A 356 -0.96 28.08 0.05
N GLN A 357 -0.96 28.20 -1.27
CA GLN A 357 -0.47 27.14 -2.16
C GLN A 357 1.03 26.84 -1.93
N GLY A 358 1.85 27.87 -1.74
CA GLY A 358 3.27 27.71 -1.42
C GLY A 358 3.49 26.93 -0.13
N GLU A 359 2.79 27.28 0.95
CA GLU A 359 2.90 26.61 2.25
C GLU A 359 2.29 25.20 2.27
N GLU A 360 1.23 24.95 1.50
CA GLU A 360 0.68 23.61 1.32
C GLU A 360 1.70 22.69 0.64
N ILE A 361 2.34 23.16 -0.43
CA ILE A 361 3.42 22.44 -1.14
C ILE A 361 4.63 22.23 -0.22
N HIS A 362 5.01 23.25 0.56
CA HIS A 362 6.09 23.13 1.54
C HIS A 362 5.83 21.98 2.53
N ASN A 363 4.63 21.95 3.13
CA ASN A 363 4.26 20.90 4.05
C ASN A 363 4.22 19.52 3.39
N GLU A 364 3.72 19.45 2.16
CA GLU A 364 3.68 18.23 1.35
C GLU A 364 5.09 17.65 1.14
N VAL A 365 6.05 18.47 0.68
CA VAL A 365 7.45 18.07 0.45
C VAL A 365 8.12 17.63 1.75
N ARG A 366 7.89 18.35 2.85
CA ARG A 366 8.46 18.02 4.17
C ARG A 366 7.97 16.66 4.67
N ILE A 367 6.69 16.36 4.51
CA ILE A 367 6.13 15.06 4.90
C ILE A 367 6.66 13.97 3.95
N PHE A 368 6.58 14.22 2.63
CA PHE A 368 6.93 13.26 1.59
C PHE A 368 8.39 12.84 1.66
N PHE A 369 9.33 13.78 1.83
CA PHE A 369 10.76 13.45 1.86
C PHE A 369 11.33 13.39 3.27
N PHE A 370 11.09 14.38 4.13
CA PHE A 370 11.87 14.49 5.36
C PHE A 370 11.41 13.47 6.40
N PHE A 371 10.13 13.50 6.77
CA PHE A 371 9.61 12.60 7.80
C PHE A 371 9.50 11.15 7.33
N GLU A 372 9.06 10.93 6.09
CA GLU A 372 8.87 9.57 5.58
C GLU A 372 10.21 8.88 5.26
N THR A 373 11.29 9.61 4.90
CA THR A 373 12.61 9.00 4.68
C THR A 373 13.46 8.89 5.94
N GLU A 374 13.42 9.87 6.88
CA GLU A 374 14.20 9.80 8.13
C GLU A 374 13.66 8.76 9.12
N SER A 375 12.37 8.39 9.05
CA SER A 375 11.80 7.32 9.88
C SER A 375 12.38 5.93 9.57
N ARG A 376 13.12 5.80 8.46
CA ARG A 376 13.92 4.62 8.13
C ARG A 376 15.39 4.97 8.32
N SER A 377 16.08 4.17 9.10
CA SER A 377 17.54 4.10 9.05
C SER A 377 17.97 4.03 7.59
N VAL A 378 18.82 4.99 7.24
CA VAL A 378 19.67 5.28 6.07
C VAL A 378 20.18 4.07 5.22
N THR A 379 19.73 2.84 5.43
CA THR A 379 20.27 1.61 4.82
C THR A 379 19.60 1.16 3.52
N GLN A 380 18.40 1.63 3.16
CA GLN A 380 17.91 1.50 1.76
C GLN A 380 18.59 2.49 0.80
N ALA A 381 19.49 3.34 1.32
CA ALA A 381 20.01 4.52 0.65
C ALA A 381 21.37 4.30 -0.04
N GLY A 382 21.53 3.22 -0.82
CA GLY A 382 22.43 3.27 -1.98
C GLY A 382 22.04 4.39 -2.97
N VAL A 383 20.82 4.91 -2.83
CA VAL A 383 20.20 6.01 -3.59
C VAL A 383 20.50 7.40 -2.99
N HIS A 384 21.12 7.49 -1.80
CA HIS A 384 21.30 8.75 -1.06
C HIS A 384 22.10 9.83 -1.81
N LYS A 385 23.01 9.43 -2.71
CA LYS A 385 23.84 10.41 -3.42
C LYS A 385 23.03 11.22 -4.43
N HIS A 386 21.99 10.68 -5.07
CA HIS A 386 21.24 11.45 -6.07
C HIS A 386 20.18 12.39 -5.46
N ALA A 387 19.48 11.96 -4.40
CA ALA A 387 18.46 12.80 -3.76
C ALA A 387 19.07 14.01 -3.02
N CYS A 388 20.17 13.83 -2.28
CA CYS A 388 20.89 14.96 -1.67
C CYS A 388 21.51 15.90 -2.71
N LEU A 389 22.06 15.37 -3.81
CA LEU A 389 22.56 16.20 -4.91
C LEU A 389 21.41 16.93 -5.66
N LEU A 390 20.20 16.37 -5.70
CA LEU A 390 19.02 17.04 -6.25
C LEU A 390 18.53 18.16 -5.31
N LEU A 391 18.54 17.94 -4.00
CA LEU A 391 18.23 18.98 -3.00
C LEU A 391 19.24 20.15 -3.05
N GLU A 392 20.54 19.86 -3.26
CA GLU A 392 21.58 20.87 -3.51
C GLU A 392 21.40 21.58 -4.86
N LYS A 393 21.02 20.86 -5.92
CA LYS A 393 20.82 21.43 -7.26
C LYS A 393 19.51 22.21 -7.43
N LEU A 394 18.48 21.90 -6.64
CA LEU A 394 17.16 22.54 -6.75
C LEU A 394 17.05 23.85 -5.97
N SER A 395 18.14 24.38 -5.41
CA SER A 395 18.08 25.60 -4.59
C SER A 395 17.02 25.49 -3.48
N LEU A 396 16.74 24.27 -2.99
CA LEU A 396 15.78 24.06 -1.89
C LEU A 396 16.31 24.66 -0.59
N SER A 397 17.62 24.91 -0.47
CA SER A 397 18.20 25.79 0.55
C SER A 397 17.52 27.18 0.60
N ARG A 398 17.16 27.77 -0.55
CA ARG A 398 16.39 29.02 -0.59
C ARG A 398 14.95 28.84 -0.13
N PHE A 399 14.32 27.71 -0.44
CA PHE A 399 12.95 27.42 0.02
C PHE A 399 12.88 27.35 1.56
N TYR A 400 13.92 26.80 2.20
CA TYR A 400 14.06 26.81 3.65
C TYR A 400 14.32 28.21 4.23
N SER A 401 15.04 29.10 3.52
CA SER A 401 15.21 30.50 3.93
C SER A 401 13.93 31.34 3.88
N VAL A 402 12.99 31.03 2.99
CA VAL A 402 11.71 31.78 2.84
C VAL A 402 10.85 31.69 4.10
N VAL A 403 10.80 30.52 4.73
CA VAL A 403 9.86 30.27 5.83
C VAL A 403 10.41 30.75 7.18
N VAL A 404 11.73 30.91 7.29
CA VAL A 404 12.35 31.51 8.48
C VAL A 404 12.14 33.04 8.53
N LEU A 405 11.79 33.70 7.41
CA LEU A 405 11.66 35.15 7.34
C LEU A 405 10.28 35.72 7.75
N THR A 406 9.35 34.90 8.25
CA THR A 406 8.04 35.41 8.73
C THR A 406 7.90 35.41 10.24
N PHE A 407 8.94 35.74 11.01
CA PHE A 407 8.78 36.29 12.37
C PHE A 407 10.02 37.10 12.76
N GLU A 408 10.13 38.36 12.33
CA GLU A 408 11.01 39.34 12.97
C GLU A 408 10.27 40.66 13.21
N LEU A 409 9.66 40.77 14.38
CA LEU A 409 9.52 42.04 15.08
C LEU A 409 10.40 41.94 16.33
N THR A 410 11.68 42.23 16.20
CA THR A 410 12.54 42.93 17.19
C THR A 410 13.98 43.03 16.65
N PRO A 411 14.75 44.08 17.02
CA PRO A 411 16.05 44.37 16.41
C PRO A 411 17.19 43.80 17.26
N GLU A 412 17.95 42.84 16.76
CA GLU A 412 19.43 42.69 16.90
C GLU A 412 19.88 41.42 16.15
N PRO A 413 21.05 41.43 15.47
CA PRO A 413 21.41 40.39 14.51
C PRO A 413 22.12 39.22 15.22
N ILE A 414 21.54 38.01 15.13
CA ILE A 414 22.25 36.78 15.47
C ILE A 414 22.18 35.84 14.27
N PHE A 415 23.26 35.80 13.50
CA PHE A 415 23.52 34.76 12.52
C PHE A 415 23.95 33.48 13.25
N PHE A 416 23.17 32.41 13.12
CA PHE A 416 23.66 31.04 13.36
C PHE A 416 23.22 30.12 12.22
N PHE A 417 24.17 29.78 11.36
CA PHE A 417 24.17 28.51 10.64
C PHE A 417 24.94 27.49 11.49
N SER A 418 24.31 26.35 11.82
CA SER A 418 25.05 25.16 12.21
C SER A 418 24.25 23.89 11.90
N PHE A 419 24.69 23.14 10.90
CA PHE A 419 24.50 21.70 10.81
C PHE A 419 25.70 21.05 11.52
N ARG A 420 25.50 20.47 12.71
CA ARG A 420 26.33 19.39 13.26
C ARG A 420 25.72 18.81 14.55
N ASP A 421 25.44 17.52 14.49
CA ASP A 421 25.25 16.52 15.56
C ASP A 421 24.20 16.76 16.68
N MET A 422 23.32 15.75 16.80
CA MET A 422 22.56 15.31 17.98
C MET A 422 22.27 16.36 19.08
N ALA A 423 21.02 16.84 19.11
CA ALA A 423 20.33 17.12 20.37
C ALA A 423 18.81 17.09 20.16
N SER A 424 18.15 16.23 20.95
CA SER A 424 16.72 16.27 21.22
C SER A 424 16.30 17.66 21.69
N LEU A 425 15.26 18.23 21.06
CA LEU A 425 14.39 19.21 21.70
C LEU A 425 12.94 18.99 21.24
N CYS A 426 12.27 18.08 21.94
CA CYS A 426 10.84 18.24 22.18
C CYS A 426 10.66 19.52 23.03
N CYS A 427 9.99 20.54 22.50
CA CYS A 427 9.38 21.58 23.33
C CYS A 427 7.85 21.34 23.35
N PRO A 428 7.20 21.17 24.53
CA PRO A 428 5.84 20.59 24.60
C PRO A 428 4.68 21.51 24.22
N ASP A 429 4.91 22.81 23.98
CA ASP A 429 3.81 23.79 24.06
C ASP A 429 3.33 24.38 22.73
N TRP A 430 3.81 23.88 21.58
CA TRP A 430 3.29 24.30 20.26
C TRP A 430 2.06 23.51 19.79
N SER A 431 1.78 22.33 20.36
CA SER A 431 0.58 21.56 20.00
C SER A 431 -0.72 22.19 20.53
N VAL A 432 -0.63 23.01 21.58
CA VAL A 432 -1.79 23.65 22.22
C VAL A 432 -2.25 24.89 21.44
N ALA A 433 -1.31 25.67 20.88
CA ALA A 433 -1.64 26.85 20.08
C ALA A 433 -2.27 26.48 18.72
N ALA A 434 -1.78 25.42 18.08
CA ALA A 434 -2.34 24.91 16.82
C ALA A 434 -3.75 24.30 17.01
N GLN A 435 -4.01 23.63 18.15
CA GLN A 435 -5.35 23.15 18.50
C GLN A 435 -6.34 24.28 18.80
N SER A 436 -5.89 25.39 19.41
CA SER A 436 -6.76 26.53 19.70
C SER A 436 -7.17 27.31 18.44
N TRP A 437 -6.31 27.37 17.42
CA TRP A 437 -6.63 28.05 16.15
C TRP A 437 -7.57 27.22 15.25
N LEU A 438 -7.42 25.89 15.26
CA LEU A 438 -8.31 24.99 14.51
C LEU A 438 -9.70 24.84 15.16
N THR A 439 -9.81 25.02 16.47
CA THR A 439 -11.10 24.95 17.19
C THR A 439 -11.89 26.27 17.09
N ALA A 440 -11.22 27.43 16.99
CA ALA A 440 -11.89 28.73 16.90
C ALA A 440 -12.60 28.97 15.55
N ASN A 441 -12.15 28.31 14.47
CA ASN A 441 -12.74 28.45 13.13
C ASN A 441 -13.81 27.39 12.79
N SER A 442 -14.14 26.46 13.71
CA SER A 442 -15.24 25.50 13.51
C SER A 442 -16.52 25.82 14.28
N THR A 443 -16.54 26.86 15.11
CA THR A 443 -17.74 27.28 15.87
C THR A 443 -18.47 28.50 15.32
N SER A 444 -18.02 29.14 14.23
CA SER A 444 -18.71 30.32 13.67
C SER A 444 -19.80 30.01 12.63
N TRP A 445 -20.18 28.75 12.42
CA TRP A 445 -21.24 28.36 11.47
C TRP A 445 -22.40 27.55 12.07
N VAL A 446 -22.51 27.48 13.40
CA VAL A 446 -23.64 26.82 14.09
C VAL A 446 -24.48 27.79 14.94
N GLN A 447 -24.19 29.09 14.95
CA GLN A 447 -24.89 30.06 15.81
C GLN A 447 -25.48 31.28 15.09
N LEU A 448 -26.07 31.07 13.91
CA LEU A 448 -26.89 32.08 13.21
C LEU A 448 -28.24 31.52 12.69
N GLY A 449 -28.80 30.52 13.38
CA GLY A 449 -30.11 29.93 13.05
C GLY A 449 -31.14 29.89 14.17
N ALA A 450 -30.83 30.33 15.39
CA ALA A 450 -31.72 30.17 16.54
C ALA A 450 -31.69 31.38 17.49
N GLN A 451 -32.22 32.52 17.06
CA GLN A 451 -32.70 33.58 17.96
C GLN A 451 -33.63 34.56 17.21
N ALA A 452 -34.83 34.08 16.87
CA ALA A 452 -35.98 34.94 16.61
C ALA A 452 -37.18 34.33 17.31
N GLY A 453 -37.39 34.68 18.58
CA GLY A 453 -38.52 34.19 19.36
C GLY A 453 -38.48 34.67 20.80
N ALA A 454 -39.48 35.48 21.15
CA ALA A 454 -39.93 35.83 22.50
C ALA A 454 -39.07 36.80 23.33
N ALA A 455 -39.36 38.10 23.17
CA ALA A 455 -39.41 39.02 24.30
C ALA A 455 -40.90 39.32 24.59
N THR A 456 -41.35 39.05 25.81
CA THR A 456 -42.68 39.41 26.31
C THR A 456 -42.51 40.19 27.61
N THR A 457 -43.45 41.11 27.84
CA THR A 457 -43.80 41.84 29.08
C THR A 457 -43.14 43.21 29.28
N ILE A 458 -43.84 44.30 28.96
CA ILE A 458 -44.89 44.96 29.77
C ILE A 458 -46.01 45.39 28.83
#